data_AF-A0AAX0B809-F1
#
_entry.id   AF-A0AAX0B809-F1
#
_cell.length_a   1.000
_cell.length_b   1.000
_cell.length_c   1.000
_cell.angle_alpha   90.00
_cell.angle_beta   90.00
_cell.angle_gamma   90.00
#
_symmetry.space_group_name_H-M   'P 1'
#
loop_
_entity.id
_entity.type
_entity.pdbx_description
1 polymer ?
#
loop_
_entity_poly.entity_id
_entity_poly.type
_entity_poly.pdbx_seq_one_letter_code
_entity_poly.pdbx_strand_id
1 'polypeptide(L)'
;MEENIKSYFETLAKKYENEVSLTTPNIENGNLQQVPDALHQLYKLTSSAKLPFGEIYSIEEVLKQSERSPFKPNWFVFGRDKYFSFWLCSFIEDEEGLSFTYWDHESGNEIDGAVWSDIVSFLEEIQSNYEDYINER
;
A
#
# COMPACT_ATOMS: atom_id res chain seq x y z
N MET A 1 10.77 3.65 -12.05
CA MET A 1 9.91 3.16 -10.95
C MET A 1 9.80 4.25 -9.87
N GLU A 2 10.90 4.76 -9.32
CA GLU A 2 10.86 5.87 -8.34
C GLU A 2 10.16 7.15 -8.86
N GLU A 3 10.54 7.61 -10.06
CA GLU A 3 9.87 8.74 -10.73
C GLU A 3 8.37 8.49 -10.98
N ASN A 4 7.97 7.22 -11.16
CA ASN A 4 6.56 6.87 -11.37
C ASN A 4 5.75 7.06 -10.08
N ILE A 5 6.25 6.54 -8.96
CA ILE A 5 5.60 6.69 -7.64
C ILE A 5 5.49 8.18 -7.27
N LYS A 6 6.56 8.94 -7.49
CA LYS A 6 6.56 10.38 -7.23
C LYS A 6 5.53 11.11 -8.09
N SER A 7 5.53 10.86 -9.40
CA SER A 7 4.58 11.48 -10.33
C SER A 7 3.12 11.13 -10.00
N TYR A 8 2.88 9.89 -9.56
CA TYR A 8 1.57 9.44 -9.09
C TYR A 8 1.10 10.27 -7.89
N PHE A 9 1.90 10.40 -6.83
CA PHE A 9 1.50 11.20 -5.66
C PHE A 9 1.39 12.70 -5.95
N GLU A 10 2.21 13.25 -6.85
CA GLU A 10 2.06 14.65 -7.30
C GLU A 10 0.74 14.85 -8.04
N THR A 11 0.31 13.86 -8.83
CA THR A 11 -0.97 13.89 -9.55
C THR A 11 -2.14 13.77 -8.57
N LEU A 12 -2.05 12.85 -7.60
CA LEU A 12 -3.03 12.73 -6.52
C LEU A 12 -3.17 14.03 -5.72
N ALA A 13 -2.05 14.65 -5.32
CA ALA A 13 -2.06 15.89 -4.56
C ALA A 13 -2.69 17.04 -5.34
N LYS A 14 -2.53 17.09 -6.67
CA LYS A 14 -3.23 18.06 -7.53
C LYS A 14 -4.73 17.78 -7.65
N LYS A 15 -5.13 16.52 -7.67
CA LYS A 15 -6.54 16.11 -7.85
C LYS A 15 -7.37 16.26 -6.57
N TYR A 16 -6.80 15.89 -5.43
CA TYR A 16 -7.50 15.78 -4.15
C TYR A 16 -7.02 16.79 -3.10
N GLU A 17 -6.08 17.66 -3.46
CA GLU A 17 -5.58 18.77 -2.65
C GLU A 17 -5.25 18.34 -1.21
N ASN A 18 -6.02 18.82 -0.23
CA ASN A 18 -5.78 18.66 1.20
C ASN A 18 -6.09 17.24 1.72
N GLU A 19 -6.68 16.37 0.90
CA GLU A 19 -6.94 14.98 1.27
C GLU A 19 -5.73 14.07 1.07
N VAL A 20 -4.66 14.58 0.46
CA VAL A 20 -3.39 13.87 0.28
C VAL A 20 -2.33 14.49 1.18
N SER A 21 -1.78 13.68 2.09
CA SER A 21 -0.72 14.12 2.98
C SER A 21 0.38 13.06 3.04
N LEU A 22 1.57 13.42 2.56
CA LEU A 22 2.76 12.58 2.65
C LEU A 22 3.60 13.00 3.85
N THR A 23 4.06 12.01 4.60
CA THR A 23 5.00 12.25 5.71
C THR A 23 6.42 12.07 5.18
N THR A 24 7.30 13.03 5.48
CA THR A 24 8.70 12.95 5.08
C THR A 24 9.35 11.68 5.67
N PRO A 25 10.16 10.96 4.89
CA PRO A 25 10.85 9.79 5.40
C PRO A 25 11.79 10.18 6.55
N ASN A 26 11.72 9.45 7.66
CA ASN A 26 12.77 9.44 8.69
C ASN A 26 13.34 8.02 8.75
N ILE A 27 14.17 7.67 7.75
CA ILE A 27 14.63 6.30 7.57
C ILE A 27 15.92 6.10 8.36
N GLU A 28 15.82 5.39 9.47
CA GLU A 28 16.97 4.67 10.00
C GLU A 28 17.22 3.44 9.12
N ASN A 29 18.40 3.36 8.50
CA ASN A 29 18.75 2.36 7.48
C ASN A 29 18.49 0.88 7.88
N GLY A 30 18.32 0.58 9.17
CA GLY A 30 18.03 -0.77 9.66
C GLY A 30 16.62 -1.26 9.36
N ASN A 31 15.62 -0.38 9.31
CA ASN A 31 14.21 -0.81 9.30
C ASN A 31 13.74 -1.26 7.90
N LEU A 32 14.37 -0.77 6.83
CA LEU A 32 14.00 -1.17 5.46
C LEU A 32 14.36 -2.63 5.13
N GLN A 33 15.31 -3.24 5.85
CA GLN A 33 15.70 -4.65 5.60
C GLN A 33 14.57 -5.65 5.90
N GLN A 34 13.57 -5.23 6.68
CA GLN A 34 12.42 -6.05 7.03
C GLN A 34 11.19 -5.76 6.15
N VAL A 35 11.28 -4.77 5.27
CA VAL A 35 10.22 -4.39 4.33
C VAL A 35 10.47 -5.14 3.01
N PRO A 36 9.43 -5.66 2.33
CA PRO A 36 9.58 -6.24 1.00
C PRO A 36 10.21 -5.27 0.00
N ASP A 37 11.09 -5.76 -0.88
CA ASP A 37 11.83 -4.95 -1.85
C ASP A 37 10.91 -4.09 -2.73
N ALA A 38 9.75 -4.64 -3.11
CA ALA A 38 8.73 -3.96 -3.91
C ALA A 38 8.19 -2.66 -3.26
N LEU A 39 8.30 -2.53 -1.93
CA LEU A 39 7.87 -1.35 -1.16
C LEU A 39 9.01 -0.38 -0.82
N HIS A 40 10.28 -0.74 -1.05
CA HIS A 40 11.41 0.10 -0.64
C HIS A 40 11.38 1.50 -1.25
N GLN A 41 11.01 1.60 -2.54
CA GLN A 41 10.95 2.89 -3.22
C GLN A 41 9.83 3.78 -2.65
N LEU A 42 8.70 3.19 -2.28
CA LEU A 42 7.62 3.91 -1.59
C LEU A 42 8.13 4.50 -0.27
N TYR A 43 8.77 3.66 0.56
CA TYR A 43 9.25 4.09 1.87
C TYR A 43 10.46 5.03 1.83
N LYS A 44 11.21 5.04 0.72
CA LYS A 44 12.22 6.06 0.41
C LYS A 44 11.60 7.42 0.08
N LEU A 45 10.41 7.43 -0.53
CA LEU A 45 9.69 8.66 -0.88
C LEU A 45 8.90 9.23 0.30
N THR A 46 8.23 8.37 1.07
CA THR A 46 7.39 8.79 2.21
C THR A 46 7.41 7.76 3.33
N SER A 47 7.40 8.21 4.59
CA SER A 47 7.29 7.30 5.74
C SER A 47 5.87 6.77 5.95
N SER A 48 4.86 7.55 5.57
CA SER A 48 3.43 7.21 5.66
C SER A 48 2.62 8.21 4.85
N ALA A 49 1.45 7.81 4.37
CA ALA A 49 0.58 8.69 3.57
C ALA A 49 -0.87 8.61 4.02
N LYS A 50 -1.57 9.75 4.01
CA LYS A 50 -3.04 9.82 4.05
C LYS A 50 -3.55 10.11 2.66
N LEU A 51 -4.55 9.34 2.24
CA LEU A 51 -5.15 9.40 0.91
C LEU A 51 -6.69 9.51 1.04
N PRO A 52 -7.38 10.05 0.03
CA PRO A 52 -8.84 10.11 0.02
C PRO A 52 -9.51 8.74 0.04
N PHE A 53 -8.82 7.67 -0.35
CA PHE A 53 -9.33 6.30 -0.38
C PHE A 53 -8.71 5.36 0.68
N GLY A 54 -7.76 5.84 1.48
CA GLY A 54 -7.09 4.99 2.47
C GLY A 54 -5.85 5.63 3.09
N GLU A 55 -4.99 4.81 3.66
CA GLU A 55 -3.73 5.26 4.25
C GLU A 55 -2.61 4.23 4.08
N ILE A 56 -1.39 4.74 3.91
CA ILE A 56 -0.15 3.97 3.96
C ILE A 56 0.43 4.13 5.36
N TYR A 57 0.63 3.00 6.03
CA TYR A 57 1.14 2.94 7.39
C TYR A 57 2.61 3.31 7.49
N SER A 58 2.97 3.81 8.67
CA SER A 58 4.36 4.08 9.03
C SER A 58 5.18 2.79 9.13
N ILE A 59 6.51 2.88 8.95
CA ILE A 59 7.43 1.73 9.08
C ILE A 59 7.24 1.01 10.43
N GLU A 60 7.11 1.75 11.53
CA GLU A 60 6.91 1.15 12.86
C GLU A 60 5.60 0.35 12.94
N GLU A 61 4.54 0.86 12.32
CA GLU A 61 3.24 0.22 12.31
C GLU A 61 3.22 -1.03 11.44
N VAL A 62 3.78 -0.97 10.22
CA VAL A 62 3.81 -2.12 9.31
C VAL A 62 4.62 -3.28 9.87
N LEU A 63 5.74 -3.00 10.55
CA LEU A 63 6.55 -4.05 11.17
C LEU A 63 5.78 -4.76 12.30
N LYS A 64 4.98 -4.01 13.07
CA LYS A 64 4.16 -4.59 14.13
C LYS A 64 2.93 -5.34 13.60
N GLN A 65 2.29 -4.81 12.56
CA GLN A 65 1.06 -5.39 12.00
C GLN A 65 1.36 -6.65 11.19
N SER A 66 2.43 -6.65 10.39
CA SER A 66 2.79 -7.78 9.52
C SER A 66 3.20 -9.04 10.30
N GLU A 67 3.54 -8.92 11.57
CA GLU A 67 3.84 -10.05 12.45
C GLU A 67 2.58 -10.79 12.95
N ARG A 68 1.39 -10.28 12.65
CA ARG A 68 0.11 -10.83 13.12
C ARG A 68 -0.47 -11.84 12.12
N SER A 69 -1.33 -12.72 12.63
CA SER A 69 -2.22 -13.54 11.79
C SER A 69 -3.29 -12.64 11.15
N PRO A 70 -3.68 -12.87 9.88
CA PRO A 70 -3.25 -13.95 8.97
C PRO A 70 -2.06 -13.58 8.06
N PHE A 71 -1.37 -12.46 8.31
CA PHE A 71 -0.35 -11.94 7.40
C PHE A 71 0.93 -12.77 7.41
N LYS A 72 1.45 -13.07 8.61
CA LYS A 72 2.67 -13.88 8.75
C LYS A 72 2.41 -15.33 8.32
N PRO A 73 3.29 -15.97 7.50
CA PRO A 73 4.63 -15.50 7.08
C PRO A 73 4.72 -14.86 5.69
N ASN A 74 3.62 -14.80 4.94
CA ASN A 74 3.68 -14.52 3.50
C ASN A 74 3.45 -13.05 3.15
N TRP A 75 2.66 -12.35 3.97
CA TRP A 75 2.14 -11.03 3.65
C TRP A 75 2.68 -9.96 4.59
N PHE A 76 2.99 -8.83 3.98
CA PHE A 76 3.36 -7.58 4.63
C PHE A 76 2.21 -6.57 4.46
N VAL A 77 1.65 -6.10 5.57
CA VAL A 77 0.56 -5.13 5.56
C VAL A 77 1.16 -3.74 5.53
N PHE A 78 0.93 -3.00 4.45
CA PHE A 78 1.50 -1.66 4.28
C PHE A 78 0.47 -0.53 4.34
N GLY A 79 -0.82 -0.85 4.36
CA GLY A 79 -1.86 0.15 4.43
C GLY A 79 -3.24 -0.46 4.56
N ARG A 80 -4.25 0.38 4.41
CA ARG A 80 -5.65 -0.01 4.36
C ARG A 80 -6.48 1.02 3.62
N ASP A 81 -7.66 0.59 3.19
CA ASP A 81 -8.71 1.51 2.74
C ASP A 81 -9.41 2.20 3.92
N LYS A 82 -10.43 3.02 3.61
CA LYS A 82 -11.29 3.66 4.62
C LYS A 82 -12.37 2.73 5.20
N TYR A 83 -12.37 1.45 4.84
CA TYR A 83 -13.41 0.48 5.15
C TYR A 83 -12.80 -0.74 5.86
N PHE A 84 -12.74 -1.88 5.17
CA PHE A 84 -12.41 -3.19 5.74
C PHE A 84 -11.25 -3.86 5.01
N SER A 85 -10.58 -3.19 4.07
CA SER A 85 -9.54 -3.84 3.28
C SER A 85 -8.15 -3.45 3.77
N PHE A 86 -7.33 -4.45 4.09
CA PHE A 86 -5.90 -4.27 4.26
C PHE A 86 -5.18 -4.33 2.91
N TRP A 87 -4.16 -3.51 2.74
CA TRP A 87 -3.31 -3.52 1.55
C TRP A 87 -2.04 -4.32 1.85
N LEU A 88 -1.77 -5.30 1.00
CA LEU A 88 -0.81 -6.36 1.26
C LEU A 88 0.26 -6.43 0.17
N CYS A 89 1.48 -6.69 0.58
CA CYS A 89 2.62 -6.96 -0.29
C CYS A 89 3.23 -8.30 0.12
N SER A 90 3.48 -9.19 -0.83
CA SER A 90 4.17 -10.45 -0.58
C SER A 90 5.63 -10.18 -0.24
N PHE A 91 6.20 -10.95 0.69
CA PHE A 91 7.65 -10.89 0.94
C PHE A 91 8.47 -11.44 -0.23
N ILE A 92 7.89 -12.31 -1.05
CA ILE A 92 8.53 -12.96 -2.20
C ILE A 92 7.58 -12.83 -3.39
N GLU A 93 8.05 -12.25 -4.49
CA GLU A 93 7.28 -12.18 -5.74
C GLU A 93 6.95 -13.59 -6.24
N ASP A 94 5.79 -13.76 -6.86
CA ASP A 94 5.46 -15.04 -7.50
C ASP A 94 6.19 -15.23 -8.85
N GLU A 95 5.91 -16.34 -9.54
CA GLU A 95 6.56 -16.66 -10.82
C GLU A 95 6.24 -15.64 -11.94
N GLU A 96 5.18 -14.85 -11.77
CA GLU A 96 4.75 -13.80 -12.70
C GLU A 96 5.25 -12.40 -12.28
N GLY A 97 5.96 -12.31 -11.17
CA GLY A 97 6.45 -11.05 -10.61
C GLY A 97 5.38 -10.24 -9.87
N LEU A 98 4.27 -10.86 -9.47
CA LEU A 98 3.21 -10.22 -8.73
C LEU A 98 3.55 -10.18 -7.24
N SER A 99 3.27 -9.04 -6.62
CA SER A 99 3.60 -8.78 -5.21
C SER A 99 2.46 -8.17 -4.41
N PHE A 100 1.55 -7.44 -5.01
CA PHE A 100 0.55 -6.66 -4.28
C PHE A 100 -0.82 -7.30 -4.36
N THR A 101 -1.58 -7.21 -3.26
CA THR A 101 -3.00 -7.53 -3.21
C THR A 101 -3.72 -6.69 -2.15
N TYR A 102 -5.03 -6.83 -2.03
CA TYR A 102 -5.78 -6.37 -0.87
C TYR A 102 -6.61 -7.50 -0.29
N TRP A 103 -7.00 -7.38 0.97
CA TRP A 103 -7.83 -8.37 1.64
C TRP A 103 -8.90 -7.70 2.50
N ASP A 104 -10.16 -7.95 2.16
CA ASP A 104 -11.31 -7.63 2.99
C ASP A 104 -11.36 -8.60 4.18
N HIS A 105 -10.98 -8.10 5.35
CA HIS A 105 -10.90 -8.92 6.57
C HIS A 105 -12.28 -9.25 7.18
N GLU A 106 -13.36 -8.65 6.68
CA GLU A 106 -14.73 -8.96 7.11
C GLU A 106 -15.44 -9.94 6.15
N SER A 107 -14.88 -10.19 4.96
CA SER A 107 -15.47 -11.09 3.96
C SER A 107 -15.59 -12.56 4.42
N GLY A 108 -14.79 -12.96 5.42
CA GLY A 108 -14.66 -14.36 5.84
C GLY A 108 -13.81 -15.24 4.91
N ASN A 109 -13.27 -14.66 3.83
CA ASN A 109 -12.37 -15.34 2.90
C ASN A 109 -10.91 -15.26 3.38
N GLU A 110 -10.08 -16.18 2.88
CA GLU A 110 -8.64 -16.11 3.06
C GLU A 110 -8.02 -15.02 2.17
N ILE A 111 -6.74 -14.71 2.41
CA ILE A 111 -6.00 -13.80 1.53
C ILE A 111 -5.71 -14.54 0.21
N ASP A 112 -6.20 -14.00 -0.90
CA ASP A 112 -5.92 -14.49 -2.25
C ASP A 112 -4.48 -14.18 -2.69
N GLY A 113 -4.08 -14.72 -3.84
CA GLY A 113 -2.76 -14.46 -4.44
C GLY A 113 -2.51 -12.98 -4.77
N ALA A 114 -1.25 -12.65 -5.07
CA ALA A 114 -0.88 -11.34 -5.56
C ALA A 114 -1.49 -11.13 -6.97
N VAL A 115 -1.89 -9.89 -7.26
CA VAL A 115 -2.55 -9.52 -8.53
C VAL A 115 -1.78 -8.44 -9.27
N TRP A 116 -1.06 -7.57 -8.55
CA TRP A 116 -0.31 -6.46 -9.15
C TRP A 116 1.20 -6.64 -8.94
N SER A 117 1.99 -6.31 -9.98
CA SER A 117 3.45 -6.34 -9.94
C SER A 117 4.08 -5.11 -9.30
N ASP A 118 3.37 -3.97 -9.29
CA ASP A 118 3.89 -2.72 -8.74
C ASP A 118 2.84 -1.93 -7.96
N ILE A 119 3.35 -1.10 -7.06
CA ILE A 119 2.54 -0.30 -6.13
C ILE A 119 1.69 0.75 -6.83
N VAL A 120 2.13 1.28 -7.98
CA VAL A 120 1.38 2.34 -8.67
C VAL A 120 0.15 1.73 -9.32
N SER A 121 0.29 0.63 -10.05
CA SER A 121 -0.85 -0.09 -10.61
C SER A 121 -1.85 -0.55 -9.54
N PHE A 122 -1.37 -0.99 -8.38
CA PHE A 122 -2.24 -1.28 -7.24
C PHE A 122 -3.02 -0.04 -6.78
N LEU A 123 -2.33 1.07 -6.50
CA LEU A 123 -2.98 2.28 -5.98
C LEU A 123 -3.92 2.95 -7.01
N GLU A 124 -3.60 2.87 -8.31
CA GLU A 124 -4.48 3.33 -9.40
C GLU A 124 -5.81 2.56 -9.43
N GLU A 125 -5.78 1.25 -9.26
CA GLU A 125 -7.02 0.44 -9.17
C GLU A 125 -7.85 0.83 -7.95
N ILE A 126 -7.22 0.93 -6.77
CA ILE A 126 -7.93 1.33 -5.54
C ILE A 126 -8.52 2.74 -5.69
N GLN A 127 -7.78 3.65 -6.31
CA GLN A 127 -8.26 4.98 -6.63
C GLN A 127 -9.46 4.93 -7.59
N SER A 128 -9.41 4.13 -8.66
CA SER A 128 -10.52 3.98 -9.61
C SER A 128 -11.78 3.48 -8.93
N ASN A 129 -11.67 2.43 -8.09
CA ASN A 129 -12.79 1.89 -7.34
C ASN A 129 -13.43 2.92 -6.41
N TYR A 130 -12.60 3.76 -5.76
CA TYR A 130 -13.10 4.86 -4.95
C TYR A 130 -13.83 5.92 -5.79
N GLU A 131 -13.29 6.28 -6.96
CA GLU A 131 -13.89 7.25 -7.87
C GLU A 131 -15.24 6.79 -8.39
N ASP A 132 -15.36 5.52 -8.79
CA ASP A 132 -16.63 4.95 -9.22
C ASP A 132 -17.66 4.99 -8.09
N TYR A 133 -17.26 4.60 -6.88
CA TYR A 133 -18.14 4.65 -5.71
C TYR A 133 -18.65 6.06 -5.39
N ILE A 134 -17.82 7.09 -5.48
CA ILE A 134 -18.27 8.47 -5.21
C ILE A 134 -19.12 9.05 -6.35
N ASN A 135 -18.90 8.63 -7.60
CA ASN A 135 -19.66 9.10 -8.77
C ASN A 135 -21.06 8.47 -8.87
N GLU A 136 -21.25 7.29 -8.28
CA GLU A 136 -22.54 6.61 -8.22
C GLU A 136 -23.45 7.09 -7.05
N ARG A 137 -22.99 8.02 -6.22
CA ARG A 137 -23.74 8.58 -5.07
C ARG A 137 -24.33 9.96 -5.37
#